data_AF-A0A1A7BG67-F1
#
_entry.id   AF-A0A1A7BG67-F1
#
_cell.length_a   1.000
_cell.length_b   1.000
_cell.length_c   1.000
_cell.angle_alpha   90.00
_cell.angle_beta   90.00
_cell.angle_gamma   90.00
#
_symmetry.space_group_name_H-M   'P 1'
#
loop_
_entity.id
_entity.type
_entity.pdbx_description
1 polymer ?
#
loop_
_entity_poly.entity_id
_entity_poly.type
_entity_poly.pdbx_seq_one_letter_code
_entity_poly.pdbx_strand_id
1 'polypeptide(L)'
;MTATHLASRALIRLSALDESEDVGAFLQGLVTNDVTGPLPCYAALLTAQGKHLFDFLVWGAGSDLLLDCEAEQADELLKRLSMYRLRRKIGITRESGIGVHWSRAPRDGSVPDPRLAALGHRWLAAPEGEAADGAWLAHRLSLGVPEGRAELGDILWLETNAVELNGVSFTKGCYVGQENTARMNWRQKVNRRLVVVPLGDSDAVRRVAEYPDFDLAVDHLRVENLEAEQLPAWQRAGLAPPES
;
A
#
# COMPACT_ATOMS: atom_id res chain seq x y z
N MET A 1 -4.60 -27.43 7.27
CA MET A 1 -5.08 -26.06 7.56
C MET A 1 -4.58 -25.17 6.44
N THR A 2 -5.38 -24.25 5.90
CA THR A 2 -4.91 -23.31 4.85
C THR A 2 -3.87 -22.38 5.45
N ALA A 3 -2.70 -22.28 4.83
CA ALA A 3 -1.66 -21.29 5.15
C ALA A 3 -2.25 -19.87 5.20
N THR A 4 -1.78 -19.05 6.14
CA THR A 4 -2.29 -17.66 6.29
C THR A 4 -1.23 -16.63 6.57
N HIS A 5 -0.09 -17.03 7.13
CA HIS A 5 0.98 -16.11 7.51
C HIS A 5 1.65 -15.55 6.25
N LEU A 6 1.83 -14.24 6.16
CA LEU A 6 2.55 -13.58 5.08
C LEU A 6 3.98 -13.27 5.52
N ALA A 7 4.92 -14.18 5.23
CA ALA A 7 6.31 -14.06 5.66
C ALA A 7 7.09 -12.96 4.91
N SER A 8 6.59 -12.53 3.74
CA SER A 8 7.11 -11.39 2.97
C SER A 8 6.65 -10.04 3.53
N ARG A 9 5.81 -10.03 4.58
CA ARG A 9 5.36 -8.83 5.27
C ARG A 9 6.00 -8.74 6.65
N ALA A 10 6.29 -7.53 7.11
CA ALA A 10 6.81 -7.27 8.45
C ALA A 10 6.07 -6.12 9.10
N LEU A 11 6.18 -6.05 10.44
CA LEU A 11 5.59 -4.98 11.22
C LEU A 11 6.68 -4.02 11.73
N ILE A 12 6.39 -2.72 11.64
CA ILE A 12 7.12 -1.66 12.36
C ILE A 12 6.17 -1.05 13.38
N ARG A 13 6.55 -1.06 14.65
CA ARG A 13 5.82 -0.41 15.73
C ARG A 13 6.30 1.02 15.91
N LEU A 14 5.34 1.95 15.94
CA LEU A 14 5.54 3.31 16.41
C LEU A 14 4.83 3.48 17.75
N SER A 15 5.56 3.89 18.78
CA SER A 15 5.05 4.05 20.14
C SER A 15 5.45 5.38 20.75
N ALA A 16 4.62 5.94 21.62
CA ALA A 16 4.99 7.10 22.41
C ALA A 16 5.92 6.67 23.55
N LEU A 17 7.09 7.30 23.69
CA LEU A 17 8.00 7.09 24.83
C LEU A 17 7.78 8.11 25.95
N ASP A 18 6.80 8.99 25.78
CA ASP A 18 6.42 10.08 26.67
C ASP A 18 4.94 10.40 26.45
N GLU A 19 4.20 10.70 27.52
CA GLU A 19 2.75 10.92 27.47
C GLU A 19 2.33 12.13 26.64
N SER A 20 3.25 13.07 26.38
CA SER A 20 3.01 14.24 25.53
C SER A 20 3.07 13.95 24.02
N GLU A 21 3.56 12.77 23.62
CA GLU A 21 3.76 12.44 22.21
C GLU A 21 2.53 11.78 21.59
N ASP A 22 2.13 12.31 20.44
CA ASP A 22 1.10 11.72 19.60
C ASP A 22 1.73 11.10 18.34
N VAL A 23 1.70 9.76 18.29
CA VAL A 23 2.22 8.95 17.19
C VAL A 23 1.34 9.06 15.95
N GLY A 24 0.03 9.19 16.12
CA GLY A 24 -0.91 9.42 15.03
C GLY A 24 -0.62 10.77 14.36
N ALA A 25 -0.51 11.84 15.13
CA ALA A 25 -0.15 13.17 14.63
C ALA A 25 1.23 13.20 13.98
N PHE A 26 2.20 12.44 14.50
CA PHE A 26 3.52 12.26 13.86
C PHE A 26 3.39 11.67 12.46
N LEU A 27 2.73 10.52 12.36
CA LEU A 27 2.62 9.81 11.09
C LEU A 27 1.69 10.54 10.10
N GLN A 28 0.67 11.23 10.61
CA GLN A 28 -0.30 12.00 9.81
C GLN A 28 0.36 13.04 8.91
N GLY A 29 1.43 13.70 9.36
CA GLY A 29 2.18 14.67 8.55
C GLY A 29 3.15 14.05 7.52
N LEU A 30 3.30 12.73 7.50
CA LEU A 30 4.30 12.04 6.68
C LEU A 30 3.69 11.21 5.55
N VAL A 31 2.47 10.71 5.74
CA VAL A 31 1.87 9.69 4.85
C VAL A 31 0.64 10.17 4.11
N THR A 32 0.31 9.48 3.03
CA THR A 32 -0.72 9.89 2.06
C THR A 32 -2.16 9.80 2.54
N ASN A 33 -2.45 8.97 3.55
CA ASN A 33 -3.81 8.70 4.01
C ASN A 33 -4.04 9.14 5.46
N ASP A 34 -5.30 9.27 5.86
CA ASP A 34 -5.67 9.67 7.21
C ASP A 34 -5.45 8.51 8.20
N VAL A 35 -4.40 8.63 9.00
CA VAL A 35 -4.04 7.63 10.04
C VAL A 35 -4.64 7.98 11.40
N THR A 36 -5.43 9.05 11.48
CA THR A 36 -6.18 9.47 12.67
C THR A 36 -7.66 9.07 12.60
N GLY A 37 -8.09 8.58 11.44
CA GLY A 37 -9.43 8.06 11.20
C GLY A 37 -9.55 6.54 11.43
N PRO A 38 -10.49 5.86 10.74
CA PRO A 38 -10.66 4.41 10.81
C PRO A 38 -9.40 3.64 10.36
N LEU A 39 -9.00 2.66 11.16
CA LEU A 39 -7.87 1.76 10.87
C LEU A 39 -8.36 0.28 10.79
N PRO A 40 -7.72 -0.58 9.97
CA PRO A 40 -6.54 -0.26 9.19
C PRO A 40 -6.84 0.55 7.92
N CYS A 41 -5.87 1.37 7.50
CA CYS A 41 -5.93 2.11 6.23
C CYS A 41 -4.68 1.86 5.38
N TYR A 42 -4.81 1.98 4.06
CA TYR A 42 -3.67 1.89 3.14
C TYR A 42 -3.03 3.27 2.97
N ALA A 43 -1.71 3.35 3.10
CA ALA A 43 -0.98 4.59 2.98
C ALA A 43 0.41 4.36 2.37
N ALA A 44 1.04 5.45 1.95
CA ALA A 44 2.41 5.45 1.49
C ALA A 44 3.22 6.60 2.10
N LEU A 45 4.53 6.37 2.22
CA LEU A 45 5.53 7.42 2.39
C LEU A 45 6.06 7.77 0.99
N LEU A 46 6.09 9.06 0.67
CA LEU A 46 6.49 9.55 -0.66
C LEU A 46 7.81 10.30 -0.63
N THR A 47 8.42 10.46 -1.81
CA THR A 47 9.43 11.49 -2.06
C THR A 47 8.82 12.88 -1.97
N ALA A 48 9.65 13.92 -1.84
CA ALA A 48 9.19 15.31 -1.96
C ALA A 48 8.50 15.60 -3.30
N GLN A 49 8.86 14.86 -4.35
CA GLN A 49 8.26 14.93 -5.67
C GLN A 49 6.94 14.13 -5.79
N GLY A 50 6.44 13.51 -4.71
CA GLY A 50 5.18 12.77 -4.71
C GLY A 50 5.26 11.40 -5.39
N LYS A 51 6.47 10.83 -5.49
CA LYS A 51 6.68 9.46 -5.97
C LYS A 51 6.70 8.46 -4.82
N HIS A 52 6.24 7.25 -5.08
CA HIS A 52 6.25 6.15 -4.12
C HIS A 52 7.66 5.85 -3.57
N LEU A 53 7.78 5.69 -2.25
CA LEU A 53 8.97 5.10 -1.62
C LEU A 53 8.64 3.77 -0.93
N PHE A 54 7.56 3.77 -0.15
CA PHE A 54 7.05 2.61 0.59
C PHE A 54 5.54 2.70 0.70
N ASP A 55 4.87 1.56 0.53
CA ASP A 55 3.47 1.35 0.77
C ASP A 55 3.26 0.42 1.97
N PHE A 56 2.20 0.66 2.74
CA PHE A 56 1.91 -0.12 3.93
C PHE A 56 0.46 0.01 4.37
N LEU A 57 -0.01 -0.98 5.14
CA LEU A 57 -1.23 -0.86 5.93
C LEU A 57 -0.87 -0.31 7.31
N VAL A 58 -1.63 0.67 7.78
CA VAL A 58 -1.49 1.24 9.12
C VAL A 58 -2.55 0.63 10.02
N TRP A 59 -2.13 -0.07 11.06
CA TRP A 59 -3.01 -0.70 12.05
C TRP A 59 -2.98 0.08 13.37
N GLY A 60 -4.13 0.17 14.03
CA GLY A 60 -4.20 0.69 15.40
C GLY A 60 -3.82 -0.39 16.42
N ALA A 61 -3.02 -0.02 17.41
CA ALA A 61 -2.60 -0.92 18.50
C ALA A 61 -2.63 -0.19 19.85
N GLY A 62 -3.83 0.13 20.33
CA GLY A 62 -4.00 1.00 21.51
C GLY A 62 -3.57 2.43 21.17
N SER A 63 -2.58 2.97 21.89
CA SER A 63 -1.95 4.26 21.60
C SER A 63 -0.85 4.19 20.53
N ASP A 64 -0.43 2.97 20.17
CA ASP A 64 0.61 2.72 19.17
C ASP A 64 0.01 2.55 17.78
N LEU A 65 0.88 2.64 16.77
CA LEU A 65 0.59 2.24 15.40
C LEU A 65 1.51 1.10 14.98
N LEU A 66 0.99 0.19 14.16
CA LEU A 66 1.75 -0.86 13.50
C LEU A 66 1.69 -0.66 11.98
N LEU A 67 2.84 -0.61 11.33
CA LEU A 67 2.95 -0.54 9.87
C LEU A 67 3.23 -1.94 9.32
N ASP A 68 2.25 -2.51 8.62
CA ASP A 68 2.41 -3.71 7.79
C ASP A 68 3.00 -3.29 6.46
N CYS A 69 4.29 -3.61 6.26
CA CYS A 69 5.09 -3.25 5.09
C CYS A 69 5.85 -4.45 4.52
N GLU A 70 6.45 -4.29 3.35
CA GLU A 70 7.32 -5.30 2.73
C GLU A 70 8.53 -5.61 3.63
N ALA A 71 8.73 -6.89 3.97
CA ALA A 71 9.71 -7.32 4.97
C ALA A 71 11.14 -6.92 4.61
N GLU A 72 11.49 -7.02 3.33
CA GLU A 72 12.80 -6.65 2.79
C GLU A 72 13.07 -5.13 2.87
N GLN A 73 12.03 -4.31 2.84
CA GLN A 73 12.15 -2.84 2.83
C GLN A 73 12.00 -2.21 4.21
N ALA A 74 11.60 -3.00 5.21
CA ALA A 74 11.17 -2.50 6.49
C ALA A 74 12.30 -1.83 7.32
N ASP A 75 13.56 -2.25 7.19
CA ASP A 75 14.68 -1.54 7.85
C ASP A 75 14.95 -0.18 7.20
N GLU A 76 14.80 -0.09 5.88
CA GLU A 76 14.92 1.19 5.18
C GLU A 76 13.78 2.13 5.56
N LEU A 77 12.54 1.64 5.61
CA LEU A 77 11.38 2.40 6.08
C LEU A 77 11.57 2.88 7.52
N LEU A 78 12.02 2.02 8.43
CA LEU A 78 12.32 2.37 9.82
C LEU A 78 13.36 3.49 9.89
N LYS A 79 14.46 3.36 9.14
CA LYS A 79 15.51 4.38 9.08
C LYS A 79 14.98 5.71 8.54
N ARG A 80 14.12 5.67 7.53
CA ARG A 80 13.47 6.86 6.94
C ARG A 80 12.56 7.56 7.94
N LEU A 81 11.66 6.83 8.59
CA LEU A 81 10.78 7.36 9.64
C LEU A 81 11.59 7.94 10.82
N SER A 82 12.69 7.27 11.18
CA SER A 82 13.59 7.75 12.25
C SER A 82 14.23 9.10 11.95
N MET A 83 14.52 9.40 10.68
CA MET A 83 15.01 10.73 10.28
C MET A 83 13.94 11.82 10.46
N TYR A 84 12.68 11.51 10.16
CA TYR A 84 11.56 12.45 10.34
C TYR A 84 11.18 12.67 11.81
N ARG A 85 11.45 11.68 12.68
CA ARG A 85 11.18 11.78 14.12
C ARG A 85 11.95 12.92 14.80
N LEU A 86 13.15 13.24 14.31
CA LEU A 86 14.02 14.25 14.91
C LEU A 86 14.19 13.99 16.43
N ARG A 87 13.88 14.99 17.27
CA ARG A 87 14.01 14.90 18.74
C ARG A 87 12.75 14.39 19.44
N ARG A 88 11.69 14.07 18.71
CA ARG A 88 10.44 13.57 19.30
C ARG A 88 10.67 12.25 20.02
N LYS A 89 10.04 12.07 21.18
CA LYS A 89 10.18 10.88 22.02
C LYS A 89 9.26 9.76 21.51
N ILE A 90 9.49 9.31 20.28
CA ILE A 90 8.74 8.23 19.63
C ILE A 90 9.67 7.02 19.42
N GLY A 91 9.23 5.84 19.86
CA GLY A 91 9.87 4.58 19.55
C GLY A 91 9.51 4.18 18.13
N ILE A 92 10.48 3.80 17.31
CA ILE A 92 10.25 3.23 15.97
C ILE A 92 11.08 1.97 15.89
N THR A 93 10.44 0.82 15.94
CA THR A 93 11.11 -0.47 16.13
C THR A 93 10.49 -1.55 15.26
N ARG A 94 11.27 -2.57 14.92
CA ARG A 94 10.71 -3.80 14.33
C ARG A 94 9.82 -4.49 15.36
N GLU A 95 8.66 -4.98 14.93
CA GLU A 95 7.79 -5.85 15.71
C GLU A 95 7.88 -7.26 15.13
N SER A 96 8.36 -8.21 15.93
CA SER A 96 8.58 -9.60 15.54
C SER A 96 7.76 -10.59 16.35
N GLY A 97 7.08 -10.16 17.42
CA GLY A 97 6.18 -11.02 18.20
C GLY A 97 4.83 -11.23 17.53
N ILE A 98 4.54 -10.46 16.48
CA ILE A 98 3.28 -10.45 15.74
C ILE A 98 3.61 -10.51 14.24
N GLY A 99 2.87 -11.32 13.50
CA GLY A 99 2.92 -11.46 12.05
C GLY A 99 1.64 -11.00 11.38
N VAL A 100 1.74 -10.76 10.07
CA VAL A 100 0.61 -10.39 9.21
C VAL A 100 0.01 -11.66 8.63
N HIS A 101 -1.31 -11.78 8.71
CA HIS A 101 -2.02 -12.91 8.14
C HIS A 101 -3.09 -12.47 7.14
N TRP A 102 -3.41 -13.39 6.24
CA TRP A 102 -4.39 -13.20 5.19
C TRP A 102 -5.21 -14.47 4.91
N SER A 103 -6.47 -14.26 4.53
CA SER A 103 -7.28 -15.28 3.86
C SER A 103 -8.37 -14.65 2.99
N ARG A 104 -8.83 -15.36 1.95
CA ARG A 104 -9.95 -14.91 1.10
C ARG A 104 -11.25 -14.75 1.90
N ALA A 105 -11.57 -15.75 2.72
CA ALA A 105 -12.76 -15.75 3.57
C ALA A 105 -12.49 -15.07 4.92
N PRO A 106 -13.52 -14.49 5.57
CA PRO A 106 -13.39 -13.93 6.91
C PRO A 106 -13.00 -15.01 7.93
N ARG A 107 -12.24 -14.58 8.93
CA ARG A 107 -11.89 -15.31 10.16
C ARG A 107 -12.16 -14.45 11.39
N ASP A 108 -12.16 -15.07 12.55
CA ASP A 108 -12.29 -14.35 13.81
C ASP A 108 -11.16 -13.33 13.98
N GLY A 109 -11.51 -12.10 14.41
CA GLY A 109 -10.59 -10.98 14.51
C GLY A 109 -10.06 -10.41 13.19
N SER A 110 -10.47 -10.95 12.03
CA SER A 110 -10.06 -10.43 10.73
C SER A 110 -10.94 -9.28 10.25
N VAL A 111 -10.35 -8.40 9.47
CA VAL A 111 -11.01 -7.26 8.82
C VAL A 111 -10.80 -7.34 7.31
N PRO A 112 -11.73 -6.82 6.49
CA PRO A 112 -11.50 -6.69 5.06
C PRO A 112 -10.21 -5.91 4.76
N ASP A 113 -9.47 -6.31 3.72
CA ASP A 113 -8.32 -5.53 3.24
C ASP A 113 -8.79 -4.13 2.81
N PRO A 114 -8.22 -3.04 3.35
CA PRO A 114 -8.74 -1.70 3.14
C PRO A 114 -8.56 -1.19 1.70
N ARG A 115 -7.74 -1.86 0.89
CA ARG A 115 -7.51 -1.47 -0.50
C ARG A 115 -8.67 -1.87 -1.41
N LEU A 116 -9.11 -3.11 -1.27
CA LEU A 116 -10.14 -3.72 -2.10
C LEU A 116 -10.72 -4.93 -1.36
N ALA A 117 -12.02 -4.94 -1.10
CA ALA A 117 -12.68 -6.04 -0.37
C ALA A 117 -12.45 -7.42 -1.01
N ALA A 118 -12.31 -7.48 -2.34
CA ALA A 118 -12.02 -8.72 -3.08
C ALA A 118 -10.63 -9.32 -2.76
N LEU A 119 -9.69 -8.53 -2.23
CA LEU A 119 -8.42 -9.05 -1.74
C LEU A 119 -8.61 -9.99 -0.56
N GLY A 120 -9.75 -9.94 0.14
CA GLY A 120 -10.05 -10.81 1.28
C GLY A 120 -9.84 -10.10 2.60
N HIS A 121 -9.39 -10.83 3.61
CA HIS A 121 -9.34 -10.39 4.99
C HIS A 121 -7.92 -10.47 5.55
N ARG A 122 -7.55 -9.49 6.36
CA ARG A 122 -6.26 -9.34 7.03
C ARG A 122 -6.44 -9.38 8.55
N TRP A 123 -5.44 -9.86 9.28
CA TRP A 123 -5.35 -9.72 10.73
C TRP A 123 -3.90 -9.82 11.20
N LEU A 124 -3.67 -9.44 12.46
CA LEU A 124 -2.39 -9.56 13.13
C LEU A 124 -2.47 -10.64 14.21
N ALA A 125 -1.56 -11.60 14.21
CA ALA A 125 -1.50 -12.71 15.18
C ALA A 125 -0.06 -13.19 15.37
N ALA A 126 0.18 -14.26 16.14
CA ALA A 126 1.52 -14.84 16.25
C ALA A 126 2.06 -15.25 14.87
N PRO A 127 3.34 -14.98 14.53
CA PRO A 127 3.93 -15.23 13.21
C PRO A 127 4.21 -16.73 12.98
N GLU A 128 3.16 -17.55 13.03
CA GLU A 128 3.22 -19.00 13.03
C GLU A 128 2.45 -19.59 11.83
N GLY A 129 2.83 -20.82 11.48
CA GLY A 129 2.20 -21.59 10.42
C GLY A 129 2.89 -21.43 9.05
N GLU A 130 2.34 -22.14 8.08
CA GLU A 130 2.83 -22.12 6.70
C GLU A 130 2.64 -20.75 6.05
N ALA A 131 3.63 -20.38 5.23
CA ALA A 131 3.65 -19.17 4.42
C ALA A 131 2.56 -19.20 3.34
N ALA A 132 1.74 -18.15 3.30
CA ALA A 132 0.70 -17.94 2.30
C ALA A 132 1.15 -17.01 1.17
N ASP A 133 2.42 -16.59 1.14
CA ASP A 133 2.96 -15.56 0.24
C ASP A 133 2.69 -15.84 -1.24
N GLY A 134 2.91 -17.08 -1.71
CA GLY A 134 2.62 -17.45 -3.09
C GLY A 134 1.12 -17.39 -3.43
N ALA A 135 0.26 -17.81 -2.49
CA ALA A 135 -1.19 -17.73 -2.66
C ALA A 135 -1.69 -16.27 -2.61
N TRP A 136 -1.08 -15.44 -1.76
CA TRP A 136 -1.34 -14.01 -1.67
C TRP A 136 -0.96 -13.31 -2.98
N LEU A 137 0.26 -13.53 -3.46
CA LEU A 137 0.78 -12.98 -4.71
C LEU A 137 -0.11 -13.33 -5.90
N ALA A 138 -0.41 -14.61 -6.09
CA ALA A 138 -1.29 -15.07 -7.16
C ALA A 138 -2.70 -14.42 -7.07
N HIS A 139 -3.26 -14.32 -5.86
CA HIS A 139 -4.57 -13.73 -5.65
C HIS A 139 -4.60 -12.24 -5.99
N ARG A 140 -3.66 -11.44 -5.47
CA ARG A 140 -3.64 -10.00 -5.74
C ARG A 140 -3.36 -9.67 -7.20
N LEU A 141 -2.46 -10.42 -7.85
CA LEU A 141 -2.17 -10.26 -9.28
C LEU A 141 -3.40 -10.60 -10.13
N SER A 142 -4.14 -11.67 -9.79
CA SER A 142 -5.40 -12.00 -10.48
C SER A 142 -6.49 -10.93 -10.36
N LEU A 143 -6.38 -10.05 -9.36
CA LEU A 143 -7.26 -8.90 -9.15
C LEU A 143 -6.70 -7.60 -9.73
N GLY A 144 -5.52 -7.63 -10.33
CA GLY A 144 -4.85 -6.46 -10.88
C GLY A 144 -4.20 -5.53 -9.84
N VAL A 145 -4.01 -5.98 -8.59
CA VAL A 145 -3.57 -5.11 -7.49
C VAL A 145 -2.05 -5.20 -7.28
N PRO A 146 -1.30 -4.13 -7.58
CA PRO A 146 0.13 -4.08 -7.30
C PRO A 146 0.45 -3.81 -5.82
N GLU A 147 1.58 -4.30 -5.33
CA GLU A 147 2.05 -4.15 -3.94
C GLU A 147 3.58 -4.15 -3.89
N GLY A 148 4.15 -3.32 -3.02
CA GLY A 148 5.58 -3.34 -2.73
C GLY A 148 6.47 -2.65 -3.76
N ARG A 149 7.76 -2.54 -3.42
CA ARG A 149 8.73 -1.74 -4.18
C ARG A 149 8.92 -2.24 -5.60
N ALA A 150 8.94 -3.56 -5.81
CA ALA A 150 9.17 -4.16 -7.12
C ALA A 150 8.12 -3.75 -8.16
N GLU A 151 6.86 -3.53 -7.75
CA GLU A 151 5.76 -3.24 -8.67
C GLU A 151 5.34 -1.78 -8.69
N LEU A 152 5.51 -1.07 -7.57
CA LEU A 152 5.14 0.34 -7.46
C LEU A 152 6.28 1.28 -7.92
N GLY A 153 7.53 0.81 -7.86
CA GLY A 153 8.71 1.52 -8.37
C GLY A 153 8.86 2.96 -7.86
N ASP A 154 9.53 3.79 -8.67
CA ASP A 154 9.65 5.25 -8.50
C ASP A 154 8.59 5.99 -9.35
N ILE A 155 7.32 5.64 -9.12
CA ILE A 155 6.15 6.15 -9.87
C ILE A 155 5.38 7.18 -9.03
N LEU A 156 4.74 8.15 -9.69
CA LEU A 156 3.89 9.13 -9.02
C LEU A 156 2.72 8.43 -8.33
N TRP A 157 2.43 8.79 -7.07
CA TRP A 157 1.50 8.03 -6.24
C TRP A 157 0.11 7.83 -6.86
N LEU A 158 -0.43 8.80 -7.61
CA LEU A 158 -1.74 8.61 -8.24
C LEU A 158 -1.72 7.71 -9.48
N GLU A 159 -0.56 7.53 -10.13
CA GLU A 159 -0.39 6.60 -11.25
C GLU A 159 -0.31 5.14 -10.77
N THR A 160 -0.15 4.89 -9.46
CA THR A 160 -0.20 3.54 -8.88
C THR A 160 -1.62 3.06 -8.55
N ASN A 161 -2.64 3.80 -8.98
CA ASN A 161 -4.05 3.60 -8.65
C ASN A 161 -4.39 3.81 -7.16
N ALA A 162 -3.61 4.67 -6.48
CA ALA A 162 -3.81 4.92 -5.06
C ALA A 162 -5.18 5.53 -4.71
N VAL A 163 -5.84 6.23 -5.62
CA VAL A 163 -7.20 6.73 -5.36
C VAL A 163 -8.17 5.55 -5.30
N GLU A 164 -8.13 4.69 -6.31
CA GLU A 164 -9.05 3.57 -6.46
C GLU A 164 -8.83 2.47 -5.42
N LEU A 165 -7.62 2.39 -4.86
CA LEU A 165 -7.23 1.48 -3.78
C LEU A 165 -7.27 2.13 -2.38
N ASN A 166 -7.97 3.25 -2.22
CA ASN A 166 -8.15 3.94 -0.93
C ASN A 166 -6.82 4.29 -0.21
N GLY A 167 -5.77 4.58 -0.97
CA GLY A 167 -4.40 4.85 -0.52
C GLY A 167 -4.07 6.33 -0.26
N VAL A 168 -5.03 7.23 -0.41
CA VAL A 168 -4.83 8.68 -0.25
C VAL A 168 -6.08 9.34 0.29
N SER A 169 -5.90 10.27 1.23
CA SER A 169 -6.98 11.17 1.68
C SER A 169 -6.74 12.56 1.12
N PHE A 170 -7.76 13.12 0.45
CA PHE A 170 -7.74 14.48 -0.07
C PHE A 170 -8.30 15.51 0.92
N THR A 171 -8.85 15.05 2.04
CA THR A 171 -9.47 15.89 3.08
C THR A 171 -8.57 16.07 4.31
N LYS A 172 -7.47 15.30 4.41
CA LYS A 172 -6.48 15.45 5.49
C LYS A 172 -5.56 16.65 5.29
N GLY A 173 -4.85 17.01 6.37
CA GLY A 173 -3.81 18.06 6.35
C GLY A 173 -2.59 17.70 5.51
N CYS A 174 -1.62 18.62 5.47
CA CYS A 174 -0.43 18.48 4.64
C CYS A 174 0.42 17.26 4.99
N TYR A 175 0.99 16.63 3.96
CA TYR A 175 1.96 15.55 4.10
C TYR A 175 3.08 15.65 3.06
N VAL A 176 4.17 14.92 3.27
CA VAL A 176 5.34 14.93 2.37
C VAL A 176 4.96 14.47 0.96
N GLY A 177 5.27 15.27 -0.06
CA GLY A 177 4.96 14.94 -1.46
C GLY A 177 3.50 15.22 -1.87
N GLN A 178 2.70 15.86 -1.01
CA GLN A 178 1.30 16.18 -1.32
C GLN A 178 1.16 17.12 -2.53
N GLU A 179 2.07 18.07 -2.75
CA GLU A 179 1.93 19.09 -3.81
C GLU A 179 1.62 18.48 -5.18
N ASN A 180 2.38 17.48 -5.60
CA ASN A 180 2.14 16.80 -6.88
C ASN A 180 0.88 15.95 -6.86
N THR A 181 0.59 15.28 -5.74
CA THR A 181 -0.62 14.47 -5.56
C THR A 181 -1.88 15.32 -5.68
N ALA A 182 -1.98 16.41 -4.93
CA ALA A 182 -3.09 17.36 -4.98
C ALA A 182 -3.22 18.01 -6.36
N ARG A 183 -2.09 18.36 -6.99
CA ARG A 183 -2.04 18.97 -8.31
C ARG A 183 -2.60 18.05 -9.41
N MET A 184 -2.31 16.75 -9.34
CA MET A 184 -2.81 15.76 -10.29
C MET A 184 -4.29 15.48 -10.08
N ASN A 185 -4.74 15.38 -8.82
CA ASN A 185 -6.16 15.21 -8.48
C ASN A 185 -7.01 16.39 -8.98
N TRP A 186 -6.59 17.62 -8.68
CA TRP A 186 -7.31 18.83 -9.12
C TRP A 186 -7.41 18.93 -10.64
N ARG A 187 -6.35 18.54 -11.36
CA ARG A 187 -6.29 18.64 -12.82
C ARG A 187 -6.87 17.43 -13.54
N GLN A 188 -7.38 16.41 -12.82
CA GLN A 188 -7.83 15.13 -13.39
C GLN A 188 -6.77 14.53 -14.33
N LYS A 189 -5.50 14.61 -13.93
CA LYS A 189 -4.34 14.43 -14.83
C LYS A 189 -3.54 13.15 -14.55
N VAL A 190 -4.24 12.05 -14.25
CA VAL A 190 -3.61 10.73 -14.26
C VAL A 190 -3.59 10.25 -15.70
N ASN A 191 -2.44 10.35 -16.37
CA ASN A 191 -2.28 9.96 -17.77
C ASN A 191 -1.57 8.62 -17.94
N ARG A 192 -1.10 8.02 -16.84
CA ARG A 192 -0.54 6.67 -16.80
C ARG A 192 -1.02 5.91 -15.57
N ARG A 193 -1.10 4.59 -15.67
CA ARG A 193 -1.53 3.69 -14.59
C ARG A 193 -0.73 2.39 -14.60
N LEU A 194 -0.50 1.83 -13.42
CA LEU A 194 -0.03 0.44 -13.27
C LEU A 194 -1.17 -0.53 -13.60
N VAL A 195 -0.89 -1.53 -14.43
CA VAL A 195 -1.86 -2.54 -14.86
C VAL A 195 -1.19 -3.91 -14.85
N VAL A 196 -1.89 -4.91 -14.32
CA VAL A 196 -1.47 -6.32 -14.48
C VAL A 196 -1.97 -6.82 -15.83
N VAL A 197 -1.06 -7.34 -16.65
CA VAL A 197 -1.32 -7.80 -18.02
C VAL A 197 -0.77 -9.20 -18.23
N PRO A 198 -1.27 -9.97 -19.23
CA PRO A 198 -0.61 -11.20 -19.65
C PRO A 198 0.85 -10.94 -20.04
N LEU A 199 1.76 -11.83 -19.67
CA LEU A 199 3.20 -11.64 -19.91
C LEU A 199 3.52 -11.52 -21.40
N GLY A 200 2.78 -12.25 -22.25
CA GLY A 200 2.90 -12.17 -23.71
C GLY A 200 2.53 -10.81 -24.32
N ASP A 201 1.70 -10.03 -23.62
CA ASP A 201 1.25 -8.70 -24.06
C ASP A 201 2.14 -7.57 -23.50
N SER A 202 3.04 -7.88 -22.55
CA SER A 202 3.90 -6.90 -21.90
C SER A 202 5.14 -6.56 -22.75
N ASP A 203 5.55 -5.30 -22.72
CA ASP A 203 6.77 -4.81 -23.40
C ASP A 203 7.80 -4.30 -22.38
N ALA A 204 9.08 -4.63 -22.60
CA ALA A 204 10.18 -4.33 -21.66
C ALA A 204 10.33 -2.84 -21.32
N VAL A 205 9.91 -1.91 -22.18
CA VAL A 205 10.00 -0.45 -21.95
C VAL A 205 9.00 0.01 -20.88
N ARG A 206 7.84 -0.65 -20.79
CA ARG A 206 6.76 -0.30 -19.86
C ARG A 206 6.64 -1.26 -18.67
N ARG A 207 7.29 -2.42 -18.75
CA ARG A 207 7.29 -3.44 -17.71
C ARG A 207 8.01 -2.96 -16.46
N VAL A 208 7.34 -3.08 -15.33
CA VAL A 208 7.87 -2.78 -13.99
C VAL A 208 8.25 -4.06 -13.27
N ALA A 209 7.44 -5.11 -13.41
CA ALA A 209 7.69 -6.45 -12.84
C ALA A 209 7.18 -7.56 -13.77
N GLU A 210 7.75 -8.77 -13.64
CA GLU A 210 7.30 -9.97 -14.34
C GLU A 210 7.13 -11.16 -13.41
N TYR A 211 6.15 -12.00 -13.73
CA TYR A 211 5.83 -13.21 -12.98
C TYR A 211 5.58 -14.37 -13.95
N PRO A 212 6.66 -15.00 -14.47
CA PRO A 212 6.54 -16.10 -15.44
C PRO A 212 5.69 -17.27 -14.94
N ASP A 213 5.74 -17.58 -13.64
CA ASP A 213 4.97 -18.67 -13.02
C ASP A 213 3.44 -18.43 -13.07
N PHE A 214 3.01 -17.19 -13.29
CA PHE A 214 1.59 -16.82 -13.43
C PHE A 214 1.22 -16.39 -14.85
N ASP A 215 2.18 -16.36 -15.79
CA ASP A 215 2.03 -15.75 -17.12
C ASP A 215 1.53 -14.29 -17.06
N LEU A 216 2.02 -13.54 -16.07
CA LEU A 216 1.61 -12.14 -15.83
C LEU A 216 2.82 -11.20 -15.77
N ALA A 217 2.56 -9.92 -16.03
CA ALA A 217 3.48 -8.81 -15.82
C ALA A 217 2.72 -7.60 -15.24
N VAL A 218 3.46 -6.67 -14.64
CA VAL A 218 2.95 -5.36 -14.22
C VAL A 218 3.55 -4.31 -15.13
N ASP A 219 2.70 -3.63 -15.91
CA ASP A 219 3.09 -2.58 -16.85
C ASP A 219 2.64 -1.21 -16.37
N HIS A 220 3.46 -0.19 -16.61
CA HIS A 220 3.09 1.21 -16.42
C HIS A 220 2.63 1.82 -17.76
N LEU A 221 1.34 1.77 -18.03
CA LEU A 221 0.74 2.11 -19.32
C LEU A 221 0.18 3.54 -19.35
N ARG A 222 0.13 4.15 -20.54
CA ARG A 222 -0.64 5.39 -20.74
C ARG A 222 -2.13 5.07 -20.77
N VAL A 223 -2.94 5.92 -20.15
CA VAL A 223 -4.41 5.78 -20.10
C VAL A 223 -5.02 5.69 -21.50
N GLU A 224 -4.49 6.45 -22.47
CA GLU A 224 -4.94 6.42 -23.87
C GLU A 224 -4.75 5.07 -24.58
N ASN A 225 -3.91 4.19 -24.02
CA ASN A 225 -3.63 2.85 -24.54
C ASN A 225 -4.32 1.74 -23.72
N LEU A 226 -5.19 2.10 -22.77
CA LEU A 226 -5.90 1.13 -21.94
C LEU A 226 -7.23 0.78 -22.58
N GLU A 227 -7.44 -0.51 -22.81
CA GLU A 227 -8.75 -1.07 -23.17
C GLU A 227 -9.56 -1.29 -21.89
N ALA A 228 -10.53 -0.41 -21.62
CA ALA A 228 -11.26 -0.40 -20.36
C ALA A 228 -11.89 -1.76 -20.05
N GLU A 229 -12.43 -2.47 -21.05
CA GLU A 229 -13.07 -3.77 -20.92
C GLU A 229 -12.16 -4.87 -20.37
N GLN A 230 -10.84 -4.72 -20.54
CA GLN A 230 -9.83 -5.68 -20.09
C GLN A 230 -9.39 -5.43 -18.64
N LEU A 231 -9.76 -4.28 -18.06
CA LEU A 231 -9.37 -3.91 -16.70
C LEU A 231 -10.36 -4.47 -15.64
N PRO A 232 -9.86 -4.79 -14.44
CA PRO A 232 -10.72 -5.07 -13.30
C PRO A 232 -11.73 -3.94 -13.04
N ALA A 233 -12.93 -4.30 -12.57
CA ALA A 233 -14.01 -3.33 -12.37
C ALA A 233 -13.62 -2.14 -11.47
N TRP A 234 -12.83 -2.38 -10.42
CA TRP A 234 -12.34 -1.33 -9.52
C TRP A 234 -11.41 -0.33 -10.23
N GLN A 235 -10.61 -0.80 -11.19
CA GLN A 235 -9.65 0.02 -11.90
C GLN A 235 -10.33 0.83 -13.02
N ARG A 236 -11.34 0.25 -13.69
CA ARG A 236 -12.17 0.95 -14.69
C ARG A 236 -12.84 2.19 -14.12
N ALA A 237 -13.24 2.16 -12.85
CA ALA A 237 -13.85 3.32 -12.18
C ALA A 237 -12.92 4.55 -12.20
N GLY A 238 -11.60 4.35 -12.18
CA GLY A 238 -10.60 5.41 -12.27
C GLY A 238 -10.37 5.96 -13.69
N LEU A 239 -10.97 5.37 -14.72
CA LEU A 239 -10.91 5.85 -16.12
C LEU A 239 -12.14 6.64 -16.53
N ALA A 240 -13.25 6.52 -15.79
CA ALA A 240 -14.45 7.29 -16.08
C ALA A 240 -14.17 8.79 -15.88
N PRO A 241 -14.66 9.67 -16.77
CA PRO A 241 -14.63 11.10 -16.49
C PRO A 241 -15.40 11.35 -15.18
N PRO A 242 -14.97 12.32 -14.35
CA PRO A 242 -15.68 12.62 -13.11
C PRO A 242 -17.14 12.94 -13.44
N GLU A 243 -18.07 12.31 -12.71
CA GLU A 243 -19.49 12.65 -12.82
C GLU A 243 -19.65 14.16 -12.54
N SER A 244 -20.32 14.84 -13.48
CA SER A 244 -20.51 16.30 -13.51
C SER A 244 -21.35 16.82 -12.36
#